data_AF-A0A0C9XF20-F1
#
_entry.id   AF-A0A0C9XF20-F1
#
_cell.length_a   1.000
_cell.length_b   1.000
_cell.length_c   1.000
_cell.angle_alpha   90.00
_cell.angle_beta   90.00
_cell.angle_gamma   90.00
#
_symmetry.space_group_name_H-M   'P 1'
#
loop_
_entity.id
_entity.type
_entity.pdbx_description
1 polymer ?
#
loop_
_entity_poly.entity_id
_entity_poly.type
_entity_poly.pdbx_seq_one_letter_code
_entity_poly.pdbx_strand_id
1 'polypeptide(L)'
;MAMRYFYRIVLIRTGLDLLALDRTLRNYATGNGSCVGTRSPGQWTRRLDITLDLSDESECEELDRCVIRLADVIKSLPKLEIVSFAIPDSLGPEPDSMIMPFRVLDALRRSANSLRILDWSGDDFFPQVHQLEELLRDLPYLRVLRCRQLVWANGILPSSILSSLTTLAVEDLVERVGHP
;
A
#
# COMPACT_ATOMS: atom_id res chain seq x y z
N MET A 1 20.60 5.66 -19.91
CA MET A 1 19.42 6.52 -19.63
C MET A 1 18.11 5.74 -19.45
N ALA A 2 17.90 4.62 -20.16
CA ALA A 2 16.70 3.78 -20.08
C ALA A 2 16.28 3.32 -18.66
N MET A 3 17.21 2.82 -17.83
CA MET A 3 16.90 2.29 -16.49
C MET A 3 16.08 3.24 -15.59
N ARG A 4 16.29 4.56 -15.67
CA ARG A 4 15.58 5.54 -14.82
C ARG A 4 14.08 5.62 -15.10
N TYR A 5 13.66 5.28 -16.32
CA TYR A 5 12.26 5.29 -16.73
C TYR A 5 11.57 3.97 -16.45
N PHE A 6 12.30 2.85 -16.57
CA PHE A 6 11.76 1.50 -16.32
C PHE A 6 11.31 1.28 -14.87
N TYR A 7 11.89 1.97 -13.88
CA TYR A 7 11.52 1.80 -12.46
C TYR A 7 10.50 2.81 -11.93
N ARG A 8 9.86 3.64 -12.78
CA ARG A 8 8.84 4.59 -12.28
C ARG A 8 7.56 3.89 -11.80
N ILE A 9 7.25 2.74 -12.39
CA ILE A 9 6.07 1.94 -12.10
C ILE A 9 6.55 0.54 -11.72
N VAL A 10 6.06 0.02 -10.60
CA VAL A 10 6.32 -1.33 -10.13
C VAL A 10 4.97 -2.02 -9.95
N LEU A 11 4.85 -3.21 -10.52
CA LEU A 11 3.70 -4.08 -10.38
C LEU A 11 4.13 -5.34 -9.63
N ILE A 12 3.43 -5.68 -8.56
CA ILE A 12 3.66 -6.90 -7.77
C ILE A 12 2.42 -7.77 -7.93
N ARG A 13 2.56 -8.92 -8.59
CA ARG A 13 1.43 -9.83 -8.85
C ARG A 13 1.49 -11.10 -8.00
N THR A 14 2.69 -11.51 -7.63
CA THR A 14 2.92 -12.77 -6.91
C THR A 14 3.84 -12.53 -5.71
N GLY A 15 3.85 -13.46 -4.76
CA GLY A 15 4.84 -13.48 -3.67
C GLY A 15 6.29 -13.55 -4.19
N LEU A 16 6.51 -14.20 -5.34
CA LEU A 16 7.81 -14.27 -6.01
C LEU A 16 8.28 -12.91 -6.54
N ASP A 17 7.39 -12.12 -7.15
CA ASP A 17 7.71 -10.76 -7.60
C ASP A 17 8.13 -9.90 -6.42
N LEU A 18 7.38 -10.00 -5.32
CA LEU A 18 7.66 -9.27 -4.09
C LEU A 18 9.03 -9.65 -3.52
N LEU A 19 9.33 -10.96 -3.46
CA LEU A 19 10.61 -11.48 -2.99
C LEU A 19 11.78 -11.02 -3.87
N ALA A 20 11.62 -11.06 -5.19
CA ALA A 20 12.66 -10.63 -6.13
C ALA A 20 12.94 -9.13 -6.01
N LEU A 21 11.88 -8.32 -5.88
CA LEU A 21 11.99 -6.87 -5.69
C LEU A 21 12.65 -6.52 -4.36
N ASP A 22 12.20 -7.13 -3.27
CA ASP A 22 12.77 -6.98 -1.93
C ASP A 22 14.27 -7.30 -1.90
N ARG A 23 14.68 -8.46 -2.45
CA ARG A 23 16.10 -8.83 -2.60
C ARG A 23 16.87 -7.80 -3.41
N THR A 24 16.31 -7.32 -4.52
CA THR A 24 16.94 -6.31 -5.37
C THR A 24 17.15 -5.01 -4.60
N LEU A 25 16.12 -4.49 -3.95
CA LEU A 25 16.19 -3.25 -3.17
C LEU A 25 17.19 -3.36 -2.01
N ARG A 26 17.23 -4.52 -1.32
CA ARG A 26 18.23 -4.79 -0.28
C ARG A 26 19.65 -4.85 -0.81
N ASN A 27 19.89 -5.50 -1.95
CA ASN A 27 21.22 -5.56 -2.56
C ASN A 27 21.71 -4.15 -2.93
N TYR A 28 20.84 -3.30 -3.48
CA TYR A 28 21.17 -1.91 -3.74
C TYR A 28 21.43 -1.11 -2.45
N ALA A 29 20.71 -1.40 -1.37
CA ALA A 29 20.92 -0.75 -0.07
C ALA A 29 22.26 -1.14 0.58
N THR A 30 22.73 -2.38 0.38
CA THR A 30 24.02 -2.86 0.89
C THR A 30 25.20 -2.53 -0.03
N GLY A 31 24.96 -1.86 -1.15
CA GLY A 31 25.99 -1.50 -2.14
C GLY A 31 26.36 -2.63 -3.11
N ASN A 32 25.77 -3.81 -2.96
CA ASN A 32 25.98 -4.94 -3.86
C ASN A 32 25.23 -4.70 -5.19
N GLY A 33 25.99 -4.45 -6.26
CA GLY A 33 25.44 -4.18 -7.59
C GLY A 33 25.10 -2.70 -7.86
N SER A 34 25.46 -1.78 -6.96
CA SER A 34 25.40 -0.34 -7.21
C SER A 34 26.79 0.18 -7.60
N CYS A 35 26.88 0.94 -8.69
CA CYS A 35 28.07 1.72 -8.99
C CYS A 35 28.14 2.91 -8.01
N VAL A 36 29.35 3.35 -7.66
CA VAL A 36 29.53 4.56 -6.84
C VAL A 36 28.82 5.73 -7.54
N GLY A 37 27.83 6.33 -6.86
CA GLY A 37 27.03 7.46 -7.38
C GLY A 37 25.69 7.09 -8.03
N THR A 38 25.32 5.80 -8.17
CA THR A 38 23.97 5.42 -8.61
C THR A 38 22.97 5.42 -7.45
N ARG A 39 21.86 6.17 -7.63
CA ARG A 39 20.71 6.12 -6.71
C ARG A 39 20.00 4.78 -6.83
N SER A 40 19.51 4.24 -5.71
CA SER A 40 18.74 2.98 -5.73
C SER A 40 17.51 3.08 -6.64
N PRO A 41 17.08 1.98 -7.28
CA PRO A 41 15.90 1.96 -8.14
C PRO A 41 14.67 2.56 -7.47
N GLY A 42 14.49 2.32 -6.16
CA GLY A 42 13.37 2.85 -5.37
C GLY A 42 13.29 4.38 -5.29
N GLN A 43 14.39 5.10 -5.54
CA GLN A 43 14.38 6.57 -5.60
C GLN A 43 13.64 7.14 -6.83
N TRP A 44 13.41 6.30 -7.83
CA TRP A 44 12.76 6.68 -9.09
C TRP A 44 11.32 6.20 -9.17
N THR A 45 10.95 5.21 -8.34
CA THR A 45 9.59 4.65 -8.29
C THR A 45 8.58 5.64 -7.75
N ARG A 46 7.52 5.84 -8.54
CA ARG A 46 6.41 6.76 -8.26
C ARG A 46 5.07 6.04 -8.14
N ARG A 47 4.93 4.88 -8.76
CA ARG A 47 3.71 4.09 -8.74
C ARG A 47 4.01 2.66 -8.31
N LEU A 48 3.23 2.17 -7.37
CA LEU A 48 3.24 0.79 -6.91
C LEU A 48 1.83 0.22 -7.02
N ASP A 49 1.66 -0.80 -7.85
CA ASP A 49 0.40 -1.53 -7.98
C ASP A 49 0.61 -2.95 -7.42
N ILE A 50 -0.28 -3.40 -6.54
CA ILE A 50 -0.17 -4.66 -5.81
C ILE A 50 -1.44 -5.48 -6.05
N THR A 51 -1.29 -6.61 -6.74
CA THR A 51 -2.35 -7.55 -7.08
C THR A 51 -1.92 -8.95 -6.68
N LEU A 52 -1.63 -9.16 -5.39
CA LEU A 52 -1.13 -10.44 -4.88
C LEU A 52 -2.17 -11.53 -5.11
N ASP A 53 -1.94 -12.39 -6.10
CA ASP A 53 -2.78 -13.55 -6.36
C ASP A 53 -2.36 -14.66 -5.38
N LEU A 54 -3.20 -14.92 -4.38
CA LEU A 54 -2.97 -15.87 -3.29
C LEU A 54 -3.89 -17.09 -3.45
N SER A 55 -4.04 -17.57 -4.68
CA SER A 55 -5.03 -18.60 -5.07
C SER A 55 -4.75 -20.00 -4.51
N ASP A 56 -3.56 -20.26 -3.96
CA ASP A 56 -3.18 -21.57 -3.40
C ASP A 56 -3.25 -21.56 -1.86
N GLU A 57 -4.13 -22.40 -1.29
CA GLU A 57 -4.37 -22.51 0.17
C GLU A 57 -3.12 -22.90 0.98
N SER A 58 -2.06 -23.43 0.36
CA SER A 58 -0.79 -23.72 1.04
C SER A 58 0.04 -22.48 1.39
N GLU A 59 -0.36 -21.29 0.93
CA GLU A 59 0.41 -20.04 1.07
C GLU A 59 0.02 -19.17 2.27
N CYS A 60 -0.85 -19.66 3.17
CA CYS A 60 -1.28 -18.86 4.34
C CYS A 60 -0.11 -18.54 5.32
N GLU A 61 0.87 -19.45 5.49
CA GLU A 61 2.11 -19.15 6.22
C GLU A 61 3.08 -18.23 5.43
N GLU A 62 2.94 -18.17 4.10
CA GLU A 62 3.69 -17.25 3.26
C GLU A 62 3.11 -15.84 3.29
N LEU A 63 1.83 -15.69 3.63
CA LEU A 63 1.13 -14.42 3.64
C LEU A 63 1.70 -13.43 4.67
N ASP A 64 1.91 -13.86 5.92
CA ASP A 64 2.55 -13.03 6.95
C ASP A 64 3.95 -12.58 6.52
N ARG A 65 4.70 -13.49 5.87
CA ARG A 65 6.03 -13.19 5.32
C ARG A 65 5.93 -12.22 4.15
N CYS A 66 4.92 -12.34 3.31
CA CYS A 66 4.64 -11.44 2.21
C CYS A 66 4.30 -10.05 2.74
N VAL A 67 3.46 -9.92 3.76
CA VAL A 67 3.14 -8.60 4.32
C VAL A 67 4.35 -7.92 4.94
N ILE A 68 5.20 -8.67 5.67
CA ILE A 68 6.45 -8.11 6.20
C ILE A 68 7.34 -7.58 5.08
N ARG A 69 7.52 -8.36 4.01
CA ARG A 69 8.31 -7.95 2.84
C ARG A 69 7.68 -6.75 2.13
N LEU A 70 6.36 -6.71 2.05
CA LEU A 70 5.63 -5.61 1.42
C LEU A 70 5.91 -4.28 2.13
N ALA A 71 5.86 -4.28 3.46
CA ALA A 71 6.20 -3.11 4.25
C ALA A 71 7.66 -2.66 4.00
N ASP A 72 8.61 -3.59 3.93
CA ASP A 72 10.02 -3.29 3.66
C ASP A 72 10.26 -2.75 2.25
N VAL A 73 9.54 -3.30 1.25
CA VAL A 73 9.54 -2.79 -0.12
C VAL A 73 9.01 -1.35 -0.14
N ILE A 74 7.82 -1.09 0.41
CA ILE A 74 7.23 0.26 0.44
C ILE A 74 8.17 1.25 1.13
N LYS A 75 8.80 0.85 2.25
CA LYS A 75 9.79 1.66 2.97
C LYS A 75 11.00 2.06 2.13
N SER A 76 11.33 1.25 1.12
CA SER A 76 12.45 1.44 0.19
C SER A 76 12.07 2.31 -1.02
N LEU A 77 10.80 2.72 -1.14
CA LEU A 77 10.24 3.55 -2.21
C LEU A 77 9.76 4.91 -1.63
N PRO A 78 10.66 5.83 -1.26
CA PRO A 78 10.32 7.03 -0.47
C PRO A 78 9.59 8.14 -1.26
N LYS A 79 9.26 7.92 -2.52
CA LYS A 79 8.72 8.93 -3.44
C LYS A 79 7.47 8.47 -4.16
N LEU A 80 6.72 7.55 -3.55
CA LEU A 80 5.48 7.05 -4.10
C LEU A 80 4.46 8.19 -4.19
N GLU A 81 3.87 8.30 -5.37
CA GLU A 81 2.79 9.23 -5.71
C GLU A 81 1.46 8.48 -5.84
N ILE A 82 1.52 7.20 -6.26
CA ILE A 82 0.35 6.34 -6.48
C ILE A 82 0.64 4.99 -5.83
N VAL A 83 -0.29 4.52 -4.99
CA VAL A 83 -0.31 3.15 -4.49
C VAL A 83 -1.69 2.56 -4.70
N SER A 84 -1.73 1.36 -5.28
CA SER A 84 -2.95 0.59 -5.48
C SER A 84 -2.81 -0.80 -4.87
N PHE A 85 -3.80 -1.20 -4.08
CA PHE A 85 -3.96 -2.54 -3.55
C PHE A 85 -5.26 -3.11 -4.14
N ALA A 86 -5.09 -4.14 -4.97
CA ALA A 86 -6.16 -4.92 -5.57
C ALA A 86 -5.86 -6.40 -5.29
N ILE A 87 -5.87 -6.75 -4.00
CA ILE A 87 -5.67 -8.11 -3.52
C ILE A 87 -7.06 -8.79 -3.58
N PRO A 88 -7.23 -9.84 -4.40
CA PRO A 88 -8.50 -10.53 -4.56
C PRO A 88 -8.86 -11.35 -3.31
N ASP A 89 -10.17 -11.59 -3.21
CA ASP A 89 -10.86 -12.36 -2.19
C ASP A 89 -10.46 -13.85 -2.30
N SER A 90 -9.36 -14.24 -1.64
CA SER A 90 -8.77 -15.59 -1.78
C SER A 90 -8.65 -16.36 -0.47
N LEU A 91 -9.16 -15.82 0.65
CA LEU A 91 -9.10 -16.48 1.96
C LEU A 91 -10.44 -17.08 2.38
N GLY A 92 -11.10 -17.80 1.47
CA GLY A 92 -12.22 -18.68 1.81
C GLY A 92 -13.48 -17.98 2.35
N PRO A 93 -14.51 -18.74 2.75
CA PRO A 93 -15.82 -18.22 3.12
C PRO A 93 -15.91 -17.65 4.55
N GLU A 94 -14.79 -17.53 5.25
CA GLU A 94 -14.76 -16.98 6.62
C GLU A 94 -14.62 -15.45 6.54
N PRO A 95 -15.50 -14.67 7.20
CA PRO A 95 -15.60 -13.22 7.07
C PRO A 95 -14.48 -12.45 7.78
N ASP A 96 -13.38 -13.10 8.13
CA ASP A 96 -12.22 -12.45 8.73
C ASP A 96 -11.38 -11.80 7.63
N SER A 97 -11.93 -10.70 7.08
CA SER A 97 -11.23 -9.77 6.21
C SER A 97 -9.81 -9.54 6.73
N MET A 98 -8.79 -9.76 5.89
CA MET A 98 -7.39 -9.69 6.28
C MET A 98 -7.00 -8.24 6.66
N ILE A 99 -7.09 -7.90 7.93
CA ILE A 99 -6.78 -6.57 8.44
C ILE A 99 -5.37 -6.14 8.00
N MET A 100 -5.28 -5.02 7.27
CA MET A 100 -4.00 -4.50 6.80
C MET A 100 -3.07 -4.26 8.00
N PRO A 101 -1.89 -4.91 8.05
CA PRO A 101 -1.00 -4.75 9.19
C PRO A 101 -0.45 -3.32 9.29
N PHE A 102 -0.41 -2.80 10.51
CA PHE A 102 0.06 -1.44 10.83
C PHE A 102 1.42 -1.09 10.20
N ARG A 103 2.32 -2.08 10.04
CA ARG A 103 3.63 -1.88 9.41
C ARG A 103 3.55 -1.41 7.96
N VAL A 104 2.52 -1.81 7.22
CA VAL A 104 2.28 -1.37 5.84
C VAL A 104 1.84 0.09 5.83
N LEU A 105 0.94 0.46 6.73
CA LEU A 105 0.49 1.85 6.90
C LEU A 105 1.64 2.78 7.30
N ASP A 106 2.46 2.36 8.26
CA ASP A 106 3.68 3.08 8.66
C ASP A 106 4.68 3.23 7.50
N ALA A 107 4.78 2.21 6.64
CA ALA A 107 5.60 2.30 5.43
C ALA A 107 5.08 3.36 4.46
N LEU A 108 3.75 3.44 4.26
CA LEU A 108 3.12 4.45 3.40
C LEU A 108 3.37 5.87 3.89
N ARG A 109 3.39 6.10 5.22
CA ARG A 109 3.72 7.41 5.82
C ARG A 109 5.08 7.95 5.38
N ARG A 110 6.04 7.09 5.01
CA ARG A 110 7.34 7.55 4.47
C ARG A 110 7.22 8.31 3.15
N SER A 111 6.15 8.05 2.39
CA SER A 111 5.83 8.75 1.15
C SER A 111 4.76 9.82 1.34
N ALA A 112 4.42 10.20 2.58
CA ALA A 112 3.35 11.16 2.88
C ALA A 112 3.42 12.46 2.07
N ASN A 113 4.63 13.00 1.88
CA ASN A 113 4.85 14.26 1.18
C ASN A 113 4.76 14.14 -0.34
N SER A 114 4.67 12.94 -0.90
CA SER A 114 4.54 12.70 -2.34
C SER A 114 3.27 11.97 -2.73
N LEU A 115 2.64 11.24 -1.81
CA LEU A 115 1.49 10.40 -2.08
C LEU A 115 0.28 11.25 -2.43
N ARG A 116 -0.34 10.95 -3.58
CA ARG A 116 -1.48 11.69 -4.15
C ARG A 116 -2.68 10.80 -4.40
N ILE A 117 -2.43 9.53 -4.71
CA ILE A 117 -3.47 8.55 -5.03
C ILE A 117 -3.24 7.33 -4.16
N LEU A 118 -4.27 6.98 -3.41
CA LEU A 118 -4.34 5.75 -2.64
C LEU A 118 -5.60 5.00 -3.05
N ASP A 119 -5.41 3.82 -3.60
CA ASP A 119 -6.47 3.00 -4.15
C ASP A 119 -6.53 1.65 -3.42
N TRP A 120 -7.62 1.44 -2.68
CA TRP A 120 -7.98 0.21 -1.98
C TRP A 120 -9.31 -0.32 -2.49
N SER A 121 -9.48 -0.40 -3.82
CA SER A 121 -10.67 -0.99 -4.42
C SER A 121 -10.78 -2.51 -4.22
N GLY A 122 -9.75 -3.17 -3.67
CA GLY A 122 -9.82 -4.59 -3.29
C GLY A 122 -10.58 -4.83 -1.99
N ASP A 123 -10.94 -6.10 -1.75
CA ASP A 123 -11.99 -6.46 -0.80
C ASP A 123 -11.45 -6.67 0.62
N ASP A 124 -10.32 -7.37 0.76
CA ASP A 124 -9.91 -7.87 2.08
C ASP A 124 -8.70 -7.19 2.70
N PHE A 125 -7.95 -6.38 1.94
CA PHE A 125 -6.72 -5.77 2.45
C PHE A 125 -6.94 -4.31 2.85
N PHE A 126 -7.74 -4.11 3.90
CA PHE A 126 -8.15 -2.78 4.36
C PHE A 126 -7.68 -2.50 5.81
N PRO A 127 -7.22 -1.27 6.12
CA PRO A 127 -6.86 -0.90 7.49
C PRO A 127 -8.06 -0.80 8.44
N GLN A 128 -7.80 -0.99 9.74
CA GLN A 128 -8.80 -0.65 10.75
C GLN A 128 -9.13 0.84 10.73
N VAL A 129 -10.37 1.19 11.09
CA VAL A 129 -10.91 2.55 11.02
C VAL A 129 -10.01 3.60 11.69
N HIS A 130 -9.53 3.34 12.90
CA HIS A 130 -8.67 4.29 13.62
C HIS A 130 -7.29 4.46 12.96
N GLN A 131 -6.73 3.38 12.41
CA GLN A 131 -5.45 3.41 11.70
C GLN A 131 -5.57 4.13 10.36
N LEU A 132 -6.71 3.97 9.69
CA LEU A 132 -7.04 4.71 8.48
C LEU A 132 -7.12 6.21 8.78
N GLU A 133 -7.84 6.62 9.83
CA GLU A 133 -7.94 8.02 10.22
C GLU A 133 -6.56 8.64 10.48
N GLU A 134 -5.73 7.95 11.27
CA GLU A 134 -4.36 8.39 11.54
C GLU A 134 -3.53 8.50 10.26
N LEU A 135 -3.58 7.49 9.39
CA LEU A 135 -2.85 7.52 8.13
C LEU A 135 -3.30 8.71 7.27
N LEU A 136 -4.60 8.90 7.09
CA LEU A 136 -5.14 10.00 6.29
C LEU A 136 -4.69 11.36 6.82
N ARG A 137 -4.65 11.53 8.16
CA ARG A 137 -4.15 12.76 8.80
C ARG A 137 -2.70 13.07 8.39
N ASP A 138 -1.89 12.05 8.21
CA ASP A 138 -0.48 12.15 7.85
C ASP A 138 -0.24 12.30 6.33
N LEU A 139 -1.28 12.32 5.48
CA LEU A 139 -1.16 12.40 4.02
C LEU A 139 -1.67 13.75 3.49
N PRO A 140 -0.91 14.86 3.66
CA PRO A 140 -1.39 16.21 3.36
C PRO A 140 -1.68 16.47 1.87
N TYR A 141 -1.02 15.74 0.97
CA TYR A 141 -1.16 15.93 -0.48
C TYR A 141 -2.03 14.87 -1.16
N LEU A 142 -2.76 14.07 -0.39
CA LEU A 142 -3.68 13.08 -0.93
C LEU A 142 -4.82 13.79 -1.69
N ARG A 143 -5.02 13.40 -2.95
CA ARG A 143 -6.04 13.97 -3.84
C ARG A 143 -7.13 12.98 -4.18
N VAL A 144 -6.74 11.71 -4.32
CA VAL A 144 -7.65 10.63 -4.70
C VAL A 144 -7.55 9.55 -3.64
N LEU A 145 -8.69 9.27 -3.00
CA LEU A 145 -8.90 8.12 -2.15
C LEU A 145 -9.96 7.25 -2.79
N ARG A 146 -9.61 6.01 -3.08
CA ARG A 146 -10.56 4.98 -3.50
C ARG A 146 -10.53 3.86 -2.47
N CYS A 147 -11.70 3.42 -2.06
CA CYS A 147 -11.86 2.31 -1.15
C CYS A 147 -13.15 1.57 -1.51
N ARG A 148 -13.17 0.24 -1.39
CA ARG A 148 -14.42 -0.50 -1.54
C ARG A 148 -15.37 -0.16 -0.39
N GLN A 149 -14.91 -0.38 0.83
CA GLN A 149 -15.69 -0.07 2.04
C GLN A 149 -15.09 1.11 2.79
N LEU A 150 -15.94 2.06 3.16
CA LEU A 150 -15.57 3.11 4.12
C LEU A 150 -16.61 3.10 5.24
N VAL A 151 -16.14 2.91 6.48
CA VAL A 151 -17.01 3.10 7.63
C VAL A 151 -17.43 4.57 7.66
N TRP A 152 -18.74 4.83 7.72
CA TRP A 152 -19.26 6.18 7.84
C TRP A 152 -19.43 6.53 9.31
N ALA A 153 -18.39 7.11 9.89
CA ALA A 153 -18.40 7.65 11.25
C ALA A 153 -17.76 9.04 11.28
N ASN A 154 -18.27 9.89 12.17
CA ASN A 154 -17.73 11.23 12.37
C ASN A 154 -16.22 11.16 12.68
N GLY A 155 -15.41 11.87 11.90
CA GLY A 155 -13.96 11.98 12.11
C GLY A 155 -13.07 11.11 11.21
N ILE A 156 -13.62 10.13 10.48
CA ILE A 156 -12.79 9.21 9.65
C ILE A 156 -12.04 9.93 8.53
N LEU A 157 -12.63 10.97 7.95
CA LEU A 157 -11.94 11.88 7.04
C LEU A 157 -11.51 13.10 7.84
N PRO A 158 -10.21 13.25 8.20
CA PRO A 158 -9.75 14.39 8.95
C PRO A 158 -9.95 15.68 8.16
N SER A 159 -10.32 16.77 8.83
CA SER A 159 -10.52 18.07 8.19
C SER A 159 -9.29 18.56 7.42
N SER A 160 -8.09 18.12 7.81
CA SER A 160 -6.83 18.40 7.11
C SER A 160 -6.84 17.91 5.65
N ILE A 161 -7.43 16.73 5.38
CA ILE A 161 -7.44 16.14 4.04
C ILE A 161 -8.56 16.71 3.17
N LEU A 162 -9.64 17.22 3.78
CA LEU A 162 -10.79 17.74 3.04
C LEU A 162 -10.42 18.91 2.13
N SER A 163 -9.33 19.62 2.45
CA SER A 163 -8.81 20.73 1.64
C SER A 163 -8.05 20.27 0.39
N SER A 164 -7.49 19.06 0.38
CA SER A 164 -6.64 18.53 -0.69
C SER A 164 -7.31 17.40 -1.50
N LEU A 165 -8.28 16.69 -0.91
CA LEU A 165 -9.01 15.60 -1.53
C LEU A 165 -9.95 16.12 -2.63
N THR A 166 -9.68 15.73 -3.87
CA THR A 166 -10.49 16.07 -5.05
C THR A 166 -11.43 14.96 -5.47
N THR A 167 -11.11 13.72 -5.10
CA THR A 167 -11.88 12.54 -5.50
C THR A 167 -11.93 11.56 -4.35
N LEU A 168 -13.14 11.27 -3.89
CA LEU A 168 -13.45 10.18 -2.98
C LEU A 168 -14.34 9.21 -3.77
N ALA A 169 -13.86 7.99 -3.99
CA ALA A 169 -14.69 6.91 -4.53
C ALA A 169 -14.84 5.83 -3.46
N VAL A 170 -16.09 5.56 -3.10
CA VAL A 170 -16.47 4.53 -2.14
C VAL A 170 -17.53 3.68 -2.81
N GLU A 171 -17.39 2.36 -2.78
CA GLU A 171 -18.39 1.44 -3.33
C GLU A 171 -19.51 1.20 -2.31
N ASP A 172 -19.14 0.92 -1.06
CA ASP A 172 -20.03 0.62 0.06
C ASP A 172 -19.74 1.52 1.27
N LEU A 173 -20.78 2.21 1.75
CA LEU A 173 -20.73 2.96 3.00
C LEU A 173 -21.29 2.08 4.12
N VAL A 174 -20.46 1.74 5.10
CA VAL A 174 -20.83 0.84 6.20
C VAL A 174 -21.05 1.66 7.47
N GLU A 175 -22.20 1.51 8.14
CA GLU A 175 -22.40 2.13 9.44
C GLU A 175 -21.51 1.47 10.50
N ARG A 176 -21.04 2.24 11.48
CA ARG A 176 -20.28 1.70 12.61
C ARG A 176 -21.21 0.83 13.47
N VAL A 177 -21.34 -0.45 13.16
CA VAL A 177 -22.12 -1.39 13.97
C VAL A 177 -21.35 -1.71 15.25
N GLY A 178 -21.78 -1.08 16.35
CA GLY A 178 -21.57 -1.55 17.72
C GLY A 178 -20.12 -1.73 18.20
N HIS A 179 -19.53 -0.67 18.75
CA HIS A 179 -18.81 -0.79 20.01
C HIS A 179 -19.03 0.49 20.82
N PRO A 180 -19.55 0.41 22.08
CA PRO A 180 -19.63 1.55 22.98
C PRO A 180 -18.24 2.11 23.33
#